data_AF-M5INL2-F1
#
_entry.id   AF-M5INL2-F1
#
_cell.length_a   1.000
_cell.length_b   1.000
_cell.length_c   1.000
_cell.angle_alpha   90.00
_cell.angle_beta   90.00
_cell.angle_gamma   90.00
#
_symmetry.space_group_name_H-M   'P 1'
#
loop_
_entity.id
_entity.type
_entity.pdbx_description
1 polymer ?
#
loop_
_entity_poly.entity_id
_entity_poly.type
_entity_poly.pdbx_seq_one_letter_code
_entity_poly.pdbx_strand_id
1 'polypeptide(L)' 'MKLLTQKEASVMLGYSPKSGILAKMRMEKYKGKWEFTPRYIEFNGTIRYPLDWLEADLKAWREHKLKGA' A
#
# COMPACT_ATOMS: atom_id res chain seq x y z
N MET A 1 -2.65 0.95 17.43
CA MET A 1 -2.67 1.06 15.95
C MET A 1 -1.25 1.37 15.46
N LYS A 2 -0.58 0.42 14.81
CA LYS A 2 0.81 0.62 14.32
C LYS A 2 0.78 1.37 12.99
N LEU A 3 1.48 2.49 12.92
CA LEU A 3 1.51 3.37 11.73
C LEU A 3 2.86 3.24 11.02
N LEU A 4 2.88 2.42 9.97
CA LEU A 4 4.07 2.14 9.18
C LEU A 4 4.45 3.33 8.30
N THR A 5 5.74 3.53 8.15
CA THR A 5 6.27 4.43 7.14
C THR A 5 6.14 3.82 5.73
N GLN A 6 6.32 4.65 4.70
CA GLN A 6 6.33 4.17 3.32
C GLN A 6 7.39 3.07 3.08
N LYS A 7 8.53 3.12 3.76
CA LYS A 7 9.57 2.10 3.63
C LYS A 7 9.09 0.76 4.21
N GLU A 8 8.55 0.77 5.42
CA GLU A 8 8.04 -0.43 6.08
C GLU A 8 6.86 -1.05 5.31
N ALA A 9 5.91 -0.22 4.87
CA ALA A 9 4.81 -0.68 4.05
C ALA A 9 5.29 -1.27 2.71
N SER A 10 6.33 -0.69 2.09
CA SER A 10 6.91 -1.26 0.86
C SER A 10 7.47 -2.65 1.12
N VAL A 11 8.23 -2.84 2.20
CA VAL A 11 8.80 -4.15 2.58
C VAL A 11 7.70 -5.17 2.86
N MET A 12 6.65 -4.78 3.61
CA MET A 12 5.50 -5.64 3.91
C MET A 12 4.77 -6.13 2.65
N LEU A 13 4.68 -5.28 1.63
CA LEU A 13 4.05 -5.61 0.35
C LEU A 13 4.98 -6.38 -0.60
N GLY A 14 6.21 -6.69 -0.18
CA GLY A 14 7.22 -7.35 -1.02
C GLY A 14 7.87 -6.43 -2.05
N TYR A 15 7.68 -5.10 -1.94
CA TYR A 15 8.33 -4.13 -2.79
C TYR A 15 9.68 -3.69 -2.23
N SER A 16 10.58 -3.31 -3.15
CA SER A 16 11.86 -2.74 -2.77
C SER A 16 11.66 -1.41 -2.00
N PRO A 17 12.26 -1.23 -0.81
CA PRO A 17 12.09 -0.02 0.00
C PRO A 17 12.61 1.26 -0.67
N LYS A 18 13.46 1.13 -1.70
CA LYS A 18 13.98 2.24 -2.51
C LYS A 18 13.15 2.52 -3.77
N SER A 19 12.16 1.68 -4.10
CA SER A 19 11.43 1.77 -5.38
C SER A 19 10.51 3.00 -5.44
N GLY A 20 10.13 3.55 -4.28
CA GLY A 20 9.19 4.66 -4.19
C GLY A 20 7.81 4.33 -4.75
N ILE A 21 7.51 3.03 -4.94
CA ILE A 21 6.33 2.57 -5.66
C ILE A 21 5.03 3.00 -4.98
N LEU A 22 5.02 2.95 -3.64
CA LEU A 22 3.92 3.47 -2.83
C LEU A 22 3.68 4.97 -3.03
N ALA A 23 4.73 5.76 -3.23
CA ALA A 23 4.56 7.17 -3.58
C ALA A 23 3.97 7.31 -4.99
N LYS A 24 4.44 6.52 -5.96
CA LYS A 24 3.91 6.51 -7.32
C LYS A 24 2.43 6.12 -7.35
N MET A 25 2.02 5.13 -6.56
CA MET A 25 0.61 4.71 -6.42
C MET A 25 -0.32 5.84 -5.94
N ARG A 26 0.19 6.77 -5.14
CA ARG A 26 -0.59 7.94 -4.67
C ARG A 26 -0.65 9.08 -5.69
N MET A 27 0.24 9.09 -6.69
CA MET A 27 0.24 10.17 -7.69
C MET A 27 -0.95 9.99 -8.65
N GLU A 28 -1.70 11.05 -8.87
CA GLU A 28 -2.87 11.04 -9.75
C GLU A 28 -2.56 10.54 -11.17
N LYS A 29 -1.37 10.90 -11.70
CA LYS A 29 -0.89 10.44 -13.01
C LYS A 29 -0.76 8.92 -13.17
N TYR A 30 -0.78 8.17 -12.06
CA TYR A 30 -0.70 6.72 -12.07
C TYR A 30 -1.93 6.06 -11.41
N LYS A 31 -3.01 6.82 -11.19
CA LYS A 31 -4.27 6.29 -10.67
C LYS A 31 -4.78 5.19 -11.60
N GLY A 32 -5.11 4.03 -11.02
CA GLY A 32 -5.59 2.86 -11.78
C GLY A 32 -4.50 2.05 -12.51
N LYS A 33 -3.21 2.42 -12.40
CA LYS A 33 -2.12 1.67 -13.04
C LYS A 33 -1.81 0.35 -12.33
N TRP A 34 -2.08 0.26 -11.03
CA TRP A 34 -1.84 -0.94 -10.24
C TRP A 34 -3.16 -1.59 -9.84
N GLU A 35 -3.19 -2.92 -9.89
CA GLU A 35 -4.29 -3.74 -9.39
C GLU A 35 -4.53 -3.55 -7.87
N PHE A 36 -3.50 -3.06 -7.17
CA PHE A 36 -3.52 -2.86 -5.73
C PHE A 36 -2.96 -1.49 -5.37
N THR A 37 -3.75 -0.70 -4.63
CA THR A 37 -3.31 0.56 -4.04
C THR A 37 -3.70 0.57 -2.56
N PRO A 38 -2.73 0.44 -1.63
CA PRO A 38 -3.03 0.39 -0.21
C PRO A 38 -3.55 1.72 0.31
N ARG A 39 -4.51 1.65 1.24
CA ARG A 39 -4.99 2.83 1.97
C ARG A 39 -3.88 3.43 2.82
N TYR A 40 -3.92 4.74 2.96
CA TYR A 40 -2.97 5.51 3.75
C TYR A 40 -3.69 6.60 4.53
N ILE A 41 -3.04 7.09 5.57
CA ILE A 41 -3.45 8.29 6.30
C ILE A 41 -2.38 9.36 6.12
N GLU A 42 -2.81 10.60 5.98
CA GLU A 42 -1.93 11.75 6.03
C GLU A 42 -2.00 12.36 7.42
N PHE A 43 -0.85 12.54 8.05
CA PHE A 43 -0.75 13.16 9.37
C PHE A 43 0.30 14.27 9.30
N ASN A 44 -0.12 15.54 9.40
CA ASN A 44 0.77 16.71 9.26
C ASN A 44 1.66 16.63 8.01
N GLY A 45 1.10 16.30 6.84
CA GLY A 45 1.84 16.16 5.58
C GLY A 45 2.75 14.93 5.49
N THR A 46 2.77 14.07 6.52
CA THR A 46 3.49 12.79 6.50
C THR A 46 2.52 11.66 6.19
N ILE A 47 2.81 10.91 5.14
CA ILE A 47 2.02 9.71 4.80
C ILE A 47 2.42 8.54 5.69
N ARG A 48 1.44 7.96 6.37
CA ARG A 48 1.56 6.77 7.20
C ARG A 48 0.58 5.71 6.71
N TYR A 49 0.96 4.45 6.90
CA TYR A 49 0.18 3.29 6.52
C TYR A 49 -0.25 2.54 7.79
N PRO A 50 -1.53 2.57 8.17
CA PRO A 50 -2.01 1.77 9.28
C PRO A 50 -1.83 0.29 8.98
N LEU A 51 -1.18 -0.44 9.88
CA LEU A 51 -0.91 -1.87 9.74
C LEU A 51 -2.21 -2.66 9.50
N ASP A 52 -3.22 -2.47 10.34
CA ASP A 52 -4.54 -3.11 10.20
C ASP A 52 -5.16 -2.92 8.81
N TRP A 53 -5.05 -1.71 8.25
CA TRP A 53 -5.59 -1.43 6.93
C TRP A 53 -4.78 -2.12 5.85
N LEU A 54 -3.44 -2.07 5.95
CA LEU A 54 -2.54 -2.71 5.01
C LEU A 54 -2.73 -4.22 4.96
N GLU A 55 -2.91 -4.86 6.12
CA GLU A 55 -3.18 -6.29 6.23
C GLU A 55 -4.56 -6.65 5.67
N ALA A 56 -5.59 -5.86 5.97
CA ALA A 56 -6.93 -6.06 5.40
C ALA A 56 -6.93 -5.90 3.88
N ASP A 57 -6.25 -4.88 3.35
CA ASP A 57 -6.08 -4.62 1.92
C ASP A 57 -5.31 -5.77 1.25
N LEU A 58 -4.20 -6.23 1.84
CA LEU A 58 -3.43 -7.39 1.38
C LEU A 58 -4.27 -8.67 1.36
N LYS A 59 -5.04 -8.91 2.42
CA LYS A 59 -5.90 -10.08 2.54
C LYS A 59 -6.98 -10.06 1.46
N ALA A 60 -7.67 -8.94 1.30
CA ALA A 60 -8.67 -8.74 0.24
C ALA A 60 -8.04 -8.93 -1.15
N TRP A 61 -6.85 -8.39 -1.39
CA TRP A 61 -6.13 -8.56 -2.66
C TRP A 61 -5.75 -10.02 -2.94
N ARG A 62 -5.23 -10.73 -1.93
CA ARG A 62 -4.93 -12.17 -2.04
C ARG A 62 -6.18 -12.98 -2.34
N GLU A 63 -7.28 -12.73 -1.63
CA GLU A 63 -8.56 -13.41 -1.87
C GLU A 63 -9.10 -13.12 -3.27
N HIS A 64 -8.95 -11.89 -3.77
CA HIS A 64 -9.38 -11.51 -5.11
C HIS A 64 -8.50 -12.11 -6.23
N LYS A 65 -7.19 -12.26 -6.00
CA LYS A 65 -6.27 -13.00 -6.92
C LYS A 65 -6.58 -14.49 -6.93
N LEU A 66 -6.93 -15.08 -5.77
CA LEU A 66 -7.22 -16.51 -5.65
C LEU A 66 -8.57 -16.91 -6.25
N LYS A 67 -9.57 -16.03 -6.27
CA LYS A 67 -10.88 -16.29 -6.91
C LYS A 67 -10.88 -16.17 -8.44
N GLY A 68 -9.78 -15.71 -9.04
CA GLY A 68 -9.61 -15.60 -10.49
C GLY A 68 -8.74 -16.70 -11.11
N ALA A 69 -8.39 -17.74 -10.36
CA ALA A 69 -7.63 -18.91 -10.82
C ALA A 69 -8.55 -20.09 -11.16
#